data_AF-A0A538RX19-F1
#
_entry.id   AF-A0A538RX19-F1
#
_cell.length_a   1.000
_cell.length_b   1.000
_cell.length_c   1.000
_cell.angle_alpha   90.00
_cell.angle_beta   90.00
_cell.angle_gamma   90.00
#
_symmetry.space_group_name_H-M   'P 1'
#
loop_
_entity.id
_entity.type
_entity.pdbx_description
1 polymer ?
#
loop_
_entity_poly.entity_id
_entity_poly.type
_entity_poly.pdbx_seq_one_letter_code
_entity_poly.pdbx_strand_id
1 'polypeptide(L)' 'MNGLTRVFLILLRLAIGWHFLFEGIEKIHSVDMVGRTETNRPWSSIDYLREATGPAADFFHRQVGNPDGEALALCAVKPL' A
#
# COMPACT_ATOMS: atom_id res chain seq x y z
N MET A 1 31.38 21.52 10.38
CA MET A 1 29.91 21.58 10.18
C MET A 1 29.40 22.84 10.87
N ASN A 2 28.76 23.75 10.13
CA ASN A 2 28.22 24.97 10.71
C ASN A 2 27.04 24.63 11.65
N GLY A 3 26.92 25.31 12.80
CA GLY A 3 25.89 25.00 13.80
C GLY A 3 24.46 25.06 13.25
N LEU A 4 24.19 25.99 12.33
CA LEU A 4 22.92 26.12 11.62
C LEU A 4 22.60 24.87 10.77
N THR A 5 23.59 24.33 10.05
CA THR A 5 23.43 23.11 9.26
C THR A 5 23.07 21.92 10.16
N ARG A 6 23.65 21.84 11.36
CA ARG A 6 23.33 20.76 12.32
C ARG A 6 21.88 20.83 12.78
N VAL A 7 21.40 22.02 13.16
CA VAL A 7 20.01 22.22 13.58
C VAL A 7 19.05 21.93 12.42
N PHE A 8 19.37 22.42 11.22
CA PHE A 8 18.57 22.16 10.02
C PHE A 8 18.43 20.66 9.74
N LEU A 9 19.51 19.88 9.79
CA LEU A 9 19.45 18.44 9.55
C LEU A 9 18.63 17.68 10.60
N ILE A 10 18.65 18.13 11.87
CA ILE A 10 17.82 17.56 12.93
C ILE A 10 16.33 17.83 12.64
N LEU A 11 15.98 19.05 12.27
CA LEU A 11 14.62 19.42 11.91
C LEU A 11 14.15 18.67 10.65
N LEU A 12 15.00 18.56 9.63
CA LEU A 12 14.70 17.81 8.43
C LEU A 12 14.43 16.34 8.75
N ARG A 13 15.25 15.73 9.62
CA ARG A 13 15.03 14.35 10.07
C ARG A 13 13.71 14.19 10.81
N LEU A 14 13.37 15.13 11.69
CA LEU A 14 12.11 15.09 12.42
C LEU A 14 10.91 15.27 11.49
N ALA A 15 10.99 16.18 10.52
CA ALA A 15 9.93 16.43 9.55
C ALA A 15 9.66 15.20 8.67
N ILE A 16 10.71 14.57 8.14
CA ILE A 16 10.58 13.34 7.34
C ILE A 16 10.00 12.21 8.20
N GLY A 17 10.50 12.05 9.44
CA GLY A 17 9.99 11.05 10.37
C GLY A 17 8.52 11.26 10.73
N TRP A 18 8.12 12.51 10.97
CA TRP A 18 6.74 12.87 11.28
C TRP A 18 5.78 12.57 10.13
N HIS A 19 6.19 12.87 8.90
CA HIS A 19 5.38 12.61 7.71
C HIS A 19 5.15 11.10 7.51
N PHE A 20 6.20 10.28 7.64
CA PHE A 20 6.06 8.82 7.56
C PHE A 20 5.25 8.23 8.73
N LEU A 21 5.36 8.79 9.93
CA LEU A 21 4.57 8.34 11.07
C LEU A 21 3.08 8.56 10.83
N PHE A 22 2.70 9.75 10.36
CA PHE A 22 1.30 10.08 10.09
C PHE A 22 0.71 9.20 8.98
N GLU A 23 1.43 9.03 7.87
CA GLU A 23 1.01 8.10 6.82
C GLU A 23 0.89 6.66 7.32
N GLY A 24 1.81 6.21 8.18
CA GLY A 24 1.76 4.86 8.75
C GLY A 24 0.52 4.65 9.64
N ILE A 25 0.23 5.62 10.51
CA ILE A 25 -0.95 5.58 11.39
C ILE A 25 -2.24 5.61 10.56
N GLU A 26 -2.31 6.47 9.54
CA GLU A 26 -3.48 6.54 8.65
C GLU A 26 -3.73 5.20 7.95
N LYS A 27 -2.68 4.56 7.43
CA LYS A 27 -2.78 3.24 6.79
C LYS A 27 -3.29 2.18 7.75
N ILE A 28 -2.73 2.10 8.96
CA ILE A 28 -3.19 1.15 10.00
C ILE A 28 -4.65 1.45 10.38
N HIS A 29 -5.00 2.71 10.62
CA HIS A 29 -6.35 3.11 11.03
C HIS A 29 -7.39 2.78 9.94
N SER A 30 -7.04 2.98 8.67
CA SER A 30 -7.92 2.69 7.52
C SER A 30 -8.25 1.19 7.40
N VAL A 31 -7.33 0.31 7.81
CA VAL A 31 -7.46 -1.15 7.69
C VAL A 31 -8.02 -1.77 8.96
N ASP A 32 -7.43 -1.48 10.12
CA ASP A 32 -7.69 -2.19 11.38
C ASP A 32 -8.84 -1.60 12.20
N MET A 33 -9.09 -0.28 12.12
CA MET A 33 -10.05 0.39 13.01
C MET A 33 -11.39 0.76 12.35
N VAL A 34 -11.40 1.15 11.08
CA VAL A 34 -12.63 1.64 10.41
C VAL A 34 -13.23 0.60 9.46
N GLY A 35 -12.41 -0.20 8.79
CA GLY A 35 -12.87 -1.15 7.77
C GLY A 35 -13.44 -0.45 6.52
N ARG A 36 -14.07 -1.22 5.63
CA ARG A 36 -14.65 -0.72 4.37
C ARG A 36 -15.98 -0.03 4.65
N THR A 37 -16.02 1.28 4.50
CA THR A 37 -17.23 2.11 4.64
C THR A 37 -17.46 2.87 3.33
N GLU A 38 -18.66 3.44 3.12
CA GLU A 38 -18.99 4.22 1.92
C GLU A 38 -18.00 5.36 1.63
N THR A 39 -17.35 5.90 2.68
CA THR A 39 -16.37 6.98 2.59
C THR A 39 -14.92 6.55 2.85
N ASN A 40 -14.70 5.32 3.34
CA ASN A 40 -13.36 4.83 3.70
C ASN A 40 -12.96 3.67 2.81
N ARG A 41 -11.88 3.88 2.04
CA ARG A 41 -11.24 2.83 1.24
C ARG A 41 -10.05 2.30 2.04
N PRO A 42 -10.11 1.06 2.57
CA PRO A 42 -8.99 0.49 3.30
C PRO A 42 -7.73 0.49 2.43
N TRP A 43 -6.63 0.96 2.99
CA TRP A 43 -5.37 0.97 2.28
C TRP A 43 -4.87 -0.46 2.04
N SER A 44 -4.42 -0.75 0.81
CA SER A 44 -3.86 -2.06 0.48
C SER A 44 -2.74 -1.94 -0.54
N SER A 45 -1.68 -2.73 -0.34
CA SER A 45 -0.55 -2.83 -1.27
C SER A 45 -0.85 -3.71 -2.49
N ILE A 46 -2.03 -4.33 -2.55
CA ILE A 46 -2.42 -5.31 -3.60
C ILE A 46 -2.21 -4.74 -5.00
N ASP A 47 -2.67 -3.51 -5.26
CA ASP A 47 -2.59 -2.91 -6.60
C ASP A 47 -1.14 -2.65 -7.03
N TYR A 48 -0.27 -2.28 -6.09
CA TYR A 48 1.16 -2.09 -6.37
C TYR A 48 1.89 -3.41 -6.64
N LEU A 49 1.52 -4.46 -5.91
CA LEU A 49 2.12 -5.78 -6.04
C LEU A 49 1.64 -6.53 -7.30
N ARG A 50 0.48 -6.14 -7.87
CA ARG A 50 -0.03 -6.65 -9.16
C ARG A 50 0.76 -6.17 -10.36
N GLU A 51 1.30 -4.97 -10.29
CA GLU A 51 2.13 -4.38 -11.34
C GLU A 51 3.63 -4.61 -11.07
N ALA A 52 3.96 -5.55 -10.17
CA ALA A 52 5.35 -5.83 -9.82
C ALA A 52 6.09 -6.38 -11.04
N THR A 53 7.20 -5.73 -11.40
CA THR A 53 8.04 -6.16 -12.53
C THR A 53 9.41 -6.60 -12.04
N GLY A 54 10.00 -7.60 -12.69
CA GLY A 54 11.36 -8.07 -12.42
C GLY A 54 11.43 -9.48 -11.81
N PRO A 55 12.58 -9.88 -11.25
CA PRO A 55 12.84 -11.27 -10.86
C PRO A 55 11.96 -11.79 -9.72
N ALA A 56 11.42 -10.88 -8.88
CA ALA A 56 10.49 -11.21 -7.80
C ALA A 56 9.01 -11.04 -8.18
N ALA A 57 8.70 -10.66 -9.43
CA ALA A 57 7.33 -10.40 -9.88
C ALA A 57 6.42 -11.61 -9.67
N ASP A 58 6.87 -12.80 -10.09
CA ASP A 58 6.10 -14.05 -9.94
C ASP A 58 5.80 -14.39 -8.47
N PHE A 59 6.71 -14.06 -7.54
CA PHE A 59 6.46 -14.23 -6.10
C PHE A 59 5.31 -13.35 -5.61
N PHE A 60 5.31 -12.07 -6.00
CA PHE A 60 4.25 -11.13 -5.61
C PHE A 60 2.92 -11.45 -6.29
N HIS A 61 2.93 -11.79 -7.58
CA HIS A 61 1.72 -12.17 -8.30
C HIS A 61 1.06 -13.42 -7.69
N ARG A 62 1.86 -14.40 -7.23
CA ARG A 62 1.33 -15.57 -6.50
C ARG A 62 0.72 -15.19 -5.14
N GLN A 63 1.33 -14.25 -4.43
CA GLN A 63 0.83 -13.82 -3.12
C GLN A 63 -0.48 -13.01 -3.22
N VAL A 64 -0.66 -12.26 -4.30
CA VAL A 64 -1.82 -11.39 -4.51
C VAL A 64 -3.00 -12.12 -5.19
N GLY A 65 -2.74 -13.28 -5.80
CA GLY A 65 -3.74 -14.04 -6.55
C GLY A 65 -4.02 -13.44 -7.93
N ASN A 66 -4.69 -14.23 -8.79
CA ASN A 66 -5.00 -13.81 -10.16
C ASN A 66 -6.43 -13.22 -10.26
N PRO A 67 -6.60 -11.89 -10.22
CA PRO A 67 -7.91 -11.24 -10.37
C PRO A 67 -8.55 -11.48 -11.73
N ASP A 68 -7.74 -11.62 -12.78
CA ASP A 68 -8.24 -11.76 -14.14
C ASP A 68 -8.90 -13.13 -14.31
N GLY A 69 -8.37 -14.15 -13.64
CA GLY A 69 -9.00 -15.47 -13.56
C GLY A 69 -10.36 -15.43 -12.86
N GLU A 70 -10.49 -14.67 -11.78
CA GLU A 70 -11.77 -14.50 -11.07
C GLU A 70 -12.78 -13.66 -11.87
N ALA A 71 -12.33 -12.58 -12.50
CA ALA A 71 -13.16 -11.75 -13.37
C ALA A 71 -13.63 -12.53 -14.61
N LEU A 72 -12.75 -13.32 -15.24
CA LEU A 72 -13.10 -14.22 -16.33
C LEU A 72 -14.07 -15.32 -15.87
N ALA A 73 -13.94 -15.84 -14.65
CA ALA A 73 -14.87 -16.82 -14.09
C ALA A 73 -16.28 -16.24 -13.84
N LEU A 74 -16.38 -14.94 -13.53
CA LEU A 74 -17.67 -14.25 -13.43
C LEU A 74 -18.31 -14.01 -14.80
N CYS A 75 -17.51 -13.79 -15.85
CA CYS A 75 -17.99 -13.61 -17.21
C CYS A 75 -18.25 -14.92 -17.96
N ALA A 76 -17.60 -16.02 -17.55
CA ALA A 76 -17.84 -17.35 -18.09
C ALA A 76 -19.10 -17.93 -17.44
N VAL A 77 -20.24 -17.81 -18.14
CA VAL A 77 -21.50 -18.45 -17.74
C VAL A 77 -21.25 -19.94 -17.50
N LYS A 78 -21.36 -20.37 -16.24
CA LYS A 78 -21.22 -21.78 -15.86
C LYS A 78 -22.35 -22.57 -16.53
N PRO A 79 -22.07 -23.51 -17.43
CA PRO A 79 -23.12 -24.37 -17.97
C PRO A 79 -23.72 -25.20 -16.83
N LEU A 80 -25.06 -25.24 -16.79
CA LEU A 80 -25.89 -25.92 -15.79
C LEU A 80 -25.54 -27.42 -15.68
#